data_AF-A0A2D9Z2T7-F1
#
_entry.id   AF-A0A2D9Z2T7-F1
#
_cell.length_a   1.000
_cell.length_b   1.000
_cell.length_c   1.000
_cell.angle_alpha   90.00
_cell.angle_beta   90.00
_cell.angle_gamma   90.00
#
_symmetry.space_group_name_H-M   'P 1'
#
loop_
_entity.id
_entity.type
_entity.pdbx_description
1 polymer ?
#
loop_
_entity_poly.entity_id
_entity_poly.type
_entity_poly.pdbx_seq_one_letter_code
_entity_poly.pdbx_strand_id
1 'polypeptide(L)'
;MLKSGLHKTSLLFTLAVLVFSLSTSLSAQDEEKPKKELPPVEAHVLETKDGVFLNVKYYPGTKGKDSIPIIMLHSMLNVSASNAVYTKLAAAIQEHMGHAVIIPDLRGHGKSTERRNPQDINGRLKINREKFAKAEFTSVIQDVEACKAFLKRQNDEGQVNLEKLTVIGSDVTAIIALNWAALDWNKPGGGFIRNGQDVKALILFTPLQSHKGLTPQLGMSHPTVKQNMNILIIAGKQNAQYFSESKRLHNQLTRFHKDQENSDGSINWSGTKLFLFGLNTGAQGSGILNVNNLQPQPSALIYNFLVNRLEKDETLKWSSRDPNAL
;
A
#
# COMPACT_ATOMS: atom_id res chain seq x y z
N MET A 1 -107.74 -35.02 -35.38
CA MET A 1 -107.73 -35.25 -33.92
C MET A 1 -106.29 -35.10 -33.44
N LEU A 2 -106.08 -34.32 -32.36
CA LEU A 2 -104.82 -33.95 -31.67
C LEU A 2 -103.86 -33.03 -32.49
N LYS A 3 -103.78 -31.69 -32.28
CA LYS A 3 -103.20 -30.89 -31.15
C LYS A 3 -101.76 -31.33 -30.80
N SER A 4 -100.73 -30.49 -30.68
CA SER A 4 -100.61 -29.02 -30.52
C SER A 4 -99.13 -28.62 -30.36
N GLY A 5 -98.74 -27.48 -30.95
CA GLY A 5 -97.68 -26.52 -30.52
C GLY A 5 -96.26 -27.01 -30.16
N LEU A 6 -95.26 -26.17 -29.89
CA LEU A 6 -94.92 -24.78 -30.21
C LEU A 6 -93.48 -24.58 -29.68
N HIS A 7 -92.59 -24.08 -30.55
CA HIS A 7 -91.32 -23.33 -30.37
C HIS A 7 -90.50 -23.29 -29.06
N LYS A 8 -89.18 -23.05 -29.26
CA LYS A 8 -88.14 -22.44 -28.37
C LYS A 8 -87.55 -23.43 -27.33
N THR A 9 -86.26 -23.44 -26.95
CA THR A 9 -85.23 -22.39 -26.83
C THR A 9 -83.85 -23.00 -26.52
N SER A 10 -82.80 -22.29 -26.97
CA SER A 10 -81.42 -22.17 -26.46
C SER A 10 -81.07 -22.72 -25.07
N LEU A 11 -79.86 -23.30 -24.94
CA LEU A 11 -78.96 -22.92 -23.84
C LEU A 11 -77.48 -23.16 -24.22
N LEU A 12 -76.76 -22.06 -24.49
CA LEU A 12 -75.30 -22.02 -24.50
C LEU A 12 -74.78 -22.17 -23.06
N PHE A 13 -73.81 -23.06 -22.84
CA PHE A 13 -73.03 -23.11 -21.61
C PHE A 13 -71.71 -22.36 -21.81
N THR A 14 -71.59 -21.21 -21.15
CA THR A 14 -70.37 -20.40 -21.05
C THR A 14 -69.47 -21.03 -19.98
N LEU A 15 -68.28 -21.51 -20.38
CA LEU A 15 -67.26 -21.98 -19.43
C LEU A 15 -66.37 -20.80 -19.03
N ALA A 16 -66.53 -20.33 -17.79
CA ALA A 16 -65.66 -19.34 -17.19
C ALA A 16 -64.31 -19.98 -16.84
N VAL A 17 -63.23 -19.59 -17.54
CA VAL A 17 -61.85 -19.95 -17.18
C VAL A 17 -61.35 -18.96 -16.13
N LEU A 18 -61.19 -19.46 -14.92
CA LEU A 18 -60.62 -18.75 -13.78
C LEU A 18 -59.09 -18.73 -13.94
N VAL A 19 -58.52 -17.59 -14.33
CA VAL A 19 -57.06 -17.40 -14.39
C VAL A 19 -56.56 -17.13 -12.96
N PHE A 20 -56.01 -18.15 -12.31
CA PHE A 20 -55.19 -17.99 -11.12
C PHE A 20 -53.79 -17.50 -11.55
N SER A 21 -53.49 -16.22 -11.28
CA SER A 21 -52.14 -15.68 -11.38
C SER A 21 -51.29 -16.27 -10.26
N LEU A 22 -50.48 -17.27 -10.60
CA LEU A 22 -49.45 -17.83 -9.73
C LEU A 22 -48.28 -16.83 -9.68
N SER A 23 -48.22 -16.02 -8.64
CA SER A 23 -47.06 -15.20 -8.33
C SER A 23 -45.90 -16.11 -7.93
N THR A 24 -45.06 -16.48 -8.88
CA THR A 24 -43.78 -17.14 -8.58
C THR A 24 -42.85 -16.12 -7.94
N SER A 25 -42.72 -16.20 -6.62
CA SER A 25 -41.62 -15.57 -5.89
C SER A 25 -40.31 -16.16 -6.44
N LEU A 26 -39.59 -15.42 -7.28
CA LEU A 26 -38.18 -15.69 -7.54
C LEU A 26 -37.43 -15.48 -6.22
N SER A 27 -37.17 -16.56 -5.49
CA SER A 27 -36.04 -16.57 -4.57
C SER A 27 -34.78 -16.50 -5.42
N ALA A 28 -34.19 -15.31 -5.52
CA ALA A 28 -32.80 -15.17 -5.91
C ALA A 28 -31.96 -15.98 -4.91
N GLN A 29 -31.54 -17.17 -5.29
CA GLN A 29 -30.43 -17.84 -4.64
C GLN A 29 -29.21 -16.97 -4.94
N ASP A 30 -28.68 -16.32 -3.91
CA ASP A 30 -27.32 -15.77 -3.94
C ASP A 30 -26.39 -16.93 -4.33
N GLU A 31 -26.00 -16.99 -5.61
CA GLU A 31 -24.84 -17.77 -6.01
C GLU A 31 -23.67 -17.23 -5.19
N GLU A 32 -23.21 -18.03 -4.24
CA GLU A 32 -22.02 -17.74 -3.44
C GLU A 32 -20.86 -17.57 -4.41
N LYS A 33 -20.50 -16.32 -4.73
CA LYS A 33 -19.39 -16.01 -5.63
C LYS A 33 -18.19 -16.85 -5.16
N PRO A 34 -17.55 -17.63 -6.05
CA PRO A 34 -16.43 -18.46 -5.65
C PRO A 34 -15.42 -17.58 -4.91
N LYS A 35 -15.18 -17.91 -3.63
CA LYS A 35 -14.18 -17.20 -2.81
C LYS A 35 -12.86 -17.30 -3.57
N LYS A 36 -12.40 -16.17 -4.11
CA LYS A 36 -11.09 -16.08 -4.76
C LYS A 36 -10.06 -16.49 -3.72
N GLU A 37 -9.49 -17.68 -3.87
CA GLU A 37 -8.47 -18.17 -2.96
C GLU A 37 -7.24 -17.25 -3.11
N LEU A 38 -6.89 -16.57 -2.01
CA LEU A 38 -5.77 -15.63 -2.00
C LEU A 38 -4.46 -16.43 -1.89
N PRO A 39 -3.39 -16.00 -2.58
CA PRO A 39 -2.07 -16.56 -2.35
C PRO A 39 -1.69 -16.48 -0.87
N PRO A 40 -1.10 -17.56 -0.29
CA PRO A 40 -0.75 -17.58 1.11
C PRO A 40 0.32 -16.52 1.41
N VAL A 41 0.33 -16.03 2.65
CA VAL A 41 1.38 -15.15 3.14
C VAL A 41 2.67 -15.95 3.29
N GLU A 42 3.75 -15.45 2.70
CA GLU A 42 5.06 -16.08 2.71
C GLU A 42 5.95 -15.45 3.78
N ALA A 43 6.79 -16.27 4.42
CA ALA A 43 7.83 -15.81 5.34
C ALA A 43 9.20 -16.09 4.74
N HIS A 44 10.03 -15.05 4.63
CA HIS A 44 11.38 -15.15 4.07
C HIS A 44 12.41 -14.55 5.02
N VAL A 45 13.65 -15.01 4.90
CA VAL A 45 14.83 -14.37 5.50
C VAL A 45 15.72 -13.88 4.37
N LEU A 46 15.82 -12.56 4.23
CA LEU A 46 16.66 -11.89 3.24
C LEU A 46 17.97 -11.48 3.93
N GLU A 47 19.09 -11.70 3.27
CA GLU A 47 20.36 -11.15 3.77
C GLU A 47 20.62 -9.79 3.14
N THR A 48 20.81 -8.76 3.97
CA THR A 48 21.18 -7.42 3.50
C THR A 48 22.66 -7.40 3.09
N LYS A 49 23.07 -6.38 2.32
CA LYS A 49 24.48 -6.24 1.90
C LYS A 49 25.45 -6.12 3.06
N ASP A 50 25.01 -5.60 4.19
CA ASP A 50 25.78 -5.50 5.43
C ASP A 50 25.57 -6.68 6.39
N GLY A 51 24.97 -7.76 5.90
CA GLY A 51 24.90 -9.07 6.56
C GLY A 51 23.78 -9.23 7.58
N VAL A 52 22.79 -8.32 7.65
CA VAL A 52 21.62 -8.49 8.53
C VAL A 52 20.73 -9.59 7.97
N PHE A 53 20.30 -10.52 8.83
CA PHE A 53 19.30 -11.53 8.48
C PHE A 53 17.89 -10.95 8.69
N LEU A 54 17.38 -10.33 7.62
CA LEU A 54 16.13 -9.60 7.60
C LEU A 54 14.94 -10.54 7.40
N ASN A 55 14.18 -10.78 8.45
CA ASN A 55 12.91 -11.49 8.39
C ASN A 55 11.85 -10.60 7.76
N VAL A 56 11.13 -11.13 6.77
CA VAL A 56 10.06 -10.41 6.08
C VAL A 56 8.81 -11.28 5.96
N LYS A 57 7.64 -10.63 5.97
CA LYS A 57 6.39 -11.22 5.48
C LYS A 57 6.09 -10.66 4.10
N TYR A 58 5.82 -11.54 3.14
CA TYR A 58 5.40 -11.17 1.80
C TYR A 58 3.97 -11.64 1.55
N TYR A 59 3.14 -10.72 1.07
CA TYR A 59 1.75 -10.94 0.68
C TYR A 59 1.73 -10.84 -0.85
N PRO A 60 1.70 -11.97 -1.58
CA PRO A 60 1.73 -11.94 -3.04
C PRO A 60 0.48 -11.28 -3.61
N GLY A 61 0.66 -10.46 -4.64
CA GLY A 61 -0.46 -9.80 -5.33
C GLY A 61 -1.25 -10.78 -6.20
N THR A 62 -2.45 -10.37 -6.61
CA THR A 62 -3.32 -11.17 -7.50
C THR A 62 -3.54 -10.53 -8.87
N LYS A 63 -2.77 -9.47 -9.17
CA LYS A 63 -2.81 -8.69 -10.42
C LYS A 63 -1.59 -8.88 -11.33
N GLY A 64 -0.65 -9.76 -10.99
CA GLY A 64 0.56 -10.02 -11.78
C GLY A 64 1.31 -8.74 -12.16
N LYS A 65 1.52 -8.51 -13.47
CA LYS A 65 2.20 -7.33 -14.03
C LYS A 65 1.51 -5.98 -13.78
N ASP A 66 0.31 -5.97 -13.20
CA ASP A 66 -0.37 -4.76 -12.75
C ASP A 66 -0.37 -4.57 -11.23
N SER A 67 0.12 -5.57 -10.48
CA SER A 67 0.22 -5.52 -9.03
C SER A 67 1.25 -4.47 -8.59
N ILE A 68 0.81 -3.49 -7.79
CA ILE A 68 1.68 -2.49 -7.16
C ILE A 68 2.47 -3.18 -6.05
N PRO A 69 3.81 -3.21 -6.10
CA PRO A 69 4.61 -3.68 -4.97
C PRO A 69 4.76 -2.58 -3.93
N ILE A 70 4.50 -2.92 -2.66
CA ILE A 70 4.50 -1.98 -1.54
C ILE A 70 5.46 -2.47 -0.45
N ILE A 71 6.43 -1.66 -0.06
CA ILE A 71 7.31 -1.91 1.09
C ILE A 71 6.77 -1.14 2.31
N MET A 72 6.48 -1.82 3.42
CA MET A 72 5.96 -1.18 4.64
C MET A 72 6.99 -1.19 5.77
N LEU A 73 7.52 -0.02 6.10
CA LEU A 73 8.57 0.18 7.10
C LEU A 73 7.94 0.59 8.43
N HIS A 74 8.03 -0.28 9.44
CA HIS A 74 7.53 0.02 10.79
C HIS A 74 8.44 1.03 11.50
N SER A 75 7.93 1.63 12.57
CA SER A 75 8.70 2.55 13.41
C SER A 75 10.03 1.95 13.87
N MET A 76 11.11 2.73 13.83
CA MET A 76 12.39 2.36 14.48
C MET A 76 12.53 2.99 15.88
N LEU A 77 11.54 3.76 16.34
CA LEU A 77 11.61 4.44 17.63
C LEU A 77 11.32 3.48 18.78
N ASN A 78 10.38 2.56 18.60
CA ASN A 78 9.95 1.62 19.63
C ASN A 78 10.64 0.24 19.54
N VAL A 79 11.24 -0.24 20.63
CA VAL A 79 11.90 -1.57 20.73
C VAL A 79 10.97 -2.72 20.32
N SER A 80 9.67 -2.60 20.60
CA SER A 80 8.69 -3.65 20.35
C SER A 80 8.02 -3.53 18.99
N ALA A 81 8.39 -2.54 18.17
CA ALA A 81 7.91 -2.44 16.80
C ALA A 81 8.32 -3.69 16.00
N SER A 82 7.46 -4.10 15.07
CA SER A 82 7.66 -5.25 14.19
C SER A 82 6.71 -5.16 13.00
N ASN A 83 6.82 -6.11 12.07
CA ASN A 83 5.90 -6.26 10.94
C ASN A 83 4.41 -6.35 11.35
N ALA A 84 4.13 -6.76 12.59
CA ALA A 84 2.77 -7.01 13.07
C ALA A 84 1.83 -5.81 12.89
N VAL A 85 2.35 -4.59 13.06
CA VAL A 85 1.56 -3.34 12.98
C VAL A 85 0.92 -3.13 11.61
N TYR A 86 1.49 -3.70 10.55
CA TYR A 86 1.01 -3.53 9.18
C TYR A 86 0.23 -4.74 8.64
N THR A 87 0.21 -5.87 9.35
CA THR A 87 -0.39 -7.13 8.84
C THR A 87 -1.86 -6.97 8.43
N LYS A 88 -2.67 -6.23 9.20
CA LYS A 88 -4.08 -5.94 8.86
C LYS A 88 -4.20 -5.09 7.58
N LEU A 89 -3.37 -4.07 7.43
CA LEU A 89 -3.35 -3.23 6.24
C LEU A 89 -2.87 -4.02 5.01
N ALA A 90 -1.84 -4.84 5.16
CA ALA A 90 -1.30 -5.65 4.08
C ALA A 90 -2.30 -6.70 3.59
N ALA A 91 -2.99 -7.38 4.51
CA ALA A 91 -4.07 -8.29 4.17
C ALA A 91 -5.20 -7.57 3.41
N ALA A 92 -5.65 -6.40 3.89
CA ALA A 92 -6.68 -5.63 3.20
C ALA A 92 -6.25 -5.17 1.79
N ILE A 93 -4.98 -4.79 1.61
CA ILE A 93 -4.43 -4.44 0.29
C ILE A 93 -4.37 -5.65 -0.64
N GLN A 94 -3.94 -6.81 -0.13
CA GLN A 94 -3.92 -8.05 -0.91
C GLN A 94 -5.33 -8.49 -1.32
N GLU A 95 -6.23 -8.57 -0.34
CA GLU A 95 -7.59 -9.09 -0.50
C GLU A 95 -8.46 -8.17 -1.37
N HIS A 96 -8.47 -6.86 -1.06
CA HIS A 96 -9.42 -5.94 -1.69
C HIS A 96 -8.83 -5.18 -2.87
N MET A 97 -7.49 -5.03 -2.95
CA MET A 97 -6.83 -4.31 -4.04
C MET A 97 -6.03 -5.23 -4.96
N GLY A 98 -5.70 -6.45 -4.54
CA GLY A 98 -4.93 -7.40 -5.34
C GLY A 98 -3.45 -7.03 -5.50
N HIS A 99 -2.92 -6.12 -4.68
CA HIS A 99 -1.54 -5.63 -4.75
C HIS A 99 -0.61 -6.39 -3.80
N ALA A 100 0.68 -6.39 -4.11
CA ALA A 100 1.69 -7.11 -3.35
C ALA A 100 2.29 -6.27 -2.24
N VAL A 101 2.52 -6.86 -1.07
CA VAL A 101 3.08 -6.16 0.09
C VAL A 101 4.23 -6.94 0.70
N ILE A 102 5.37 -6.28 0.95
CA ILE A 102 6.46 -6.83 1.76
C ILE A 102 6.63 -6.00 3.03
N ILE A 103 6.67 -6.67 4.17
CA ILE A 103 6.79 -6.06 5.50
C ILE A 103 8.02 -6.67 6.19
N PRO A 104 9.17 -5.97 6.23
CA PRO A 104 10.29 -6.40 7.03
C PRO A 104 10.03 -6.20 8.52
N ASP A 105 10.53 -7.12 9.34
CA ASP A 105 11.05 -6.75 10.65
C ASP A 105 12.37 -6.02 10.39
N LEU A 106 12.43 -4.71 10.62
CA LEU A 106 13.65 -3.93 10.40
C LEU A 106 14.76 -4.39 11.34
N ARG A 107 16.02 -4.13 10.96
CA ARG A 107 17.20 -4.50 11.76
C ARG A 107 17.03 -4.17 13.26
N GLY A 108 17.32 -5.15 14.10
CA GLY A 108 17.20 -5.06 15.55
C GLY A 108 15.77 -5.13 16.10
N HIS A 109 14.76 -5.41 15.26
CA HIS A 109 13.35 -5.54 15.65
C HIS A 109 12.79 -6.90 15.26
N GLY A 110 11.66 -7.28 15.89
CA GLY A 110 10.98 -8.54 15.62
C GLY A 110 11.92 -9.74 15.59
N LYS A 111 11.97 -10.46 14.45
CA LYS A 111 12.88 -11.60 14.25
C LYS A 111 14.22 -11.23 13.61
N SER A 112 14.43 -9.99 13.17
CA SER A 112 15.66 -9.52 12.50
C SER A 112 16.71 -9.01 13.49
N THR A 113 17.08 -9.85 14.46
CA THR A 113 17.91 -9.46 15.61
C THR A 113 19.38 -9.87 15.48
N GLU A 114 19.77 -10.45 14.34
CA GLU A 114 21.10 -10.99 14.10
C GLU A 114 21.68 -10.48 12.79
N ARG A 115 23.01 -10.38 12.75
CA ARG A 115 23.79 -10.16 11.52
C ARG A 115 24.93 -11.15 11.43
N ARG A 116 25.43 -11.39 10.23
CA ARG A 116 26.64 -12.18 9.99
C ARG A 116 27.82 -11.62 10.76
N ASN A 117 28.61 -12.50 11.34
CA ASN A 117 29.87 -12.14 11.96
C ASN A 117 30.92 -11.87 10.88
N PRO A 118 31.49 -10.66 10.77
CA PRO A 118 32.53 -10.39 9.77
C PRO A 118 33.80 -11.23 9.96
N GLN A 119 34.05 -11.72 11.18
CA GLN A 119 35.22 -12.54 11.53
C GLN A 119 34.98 -14.05 11.41
N ASP A 120 33.73 -14.49 11.24
CA ASP A 120 33.37 -15.90 11.13
C ASP A 120 32.20 -16.03 10.16
N ILE A 121 32.44 -16.65 9.00
CA ILE A 121 31.44 -16.80 7.94
C ILE A 121 30.19 -17.54 8.42
N ASN A 122 30.31 -18.43 9.40
CA ASN A 122 29.19 -19.18 9.98
C ASN A 122 28.66 -18.53 11.26
N GLY A 123 29.37 -17.55 11.80
CA GLY A 123 29.04 -16.86 13.03
C GLY A 123 27.93 -15.83 12.87
N ARG A 124 27.19 -15.61 13.96
CA ARG A 124 26.16 -14.58 14.04
C ARG A 124 26.39 -13.68 15.24
N LEU A 125 26.15 -12.39 15.05
CA LEU A 125 26.21 -11.37 16.09
C LEU A 125 24.82 -10.82 16.35
N LYS A 126 24.43 -10.76 17.63
CA LYS A 126 23.20 -10.08 18.04
C LYS A 126 23.33 -8.57 17.80
N ILE A 127 22.29 -7.98 17.24
CA ILE A 127 22.16 -6.55 17.02
C ILE A 127 21.68 -5.90 18.31
N ASN A 128 22.52 -5.06 18.93
CA ASN A 128 22.12 -4.30 20.12
C ASN A 128 21.42 -2.99 19.72
N ARG A 129 20.09 -2.99 19.79
CA ARG A 129 19.24 -1.86 19.41
C ARG A 129 19.38 -0.64 20.33
N GLU A 130 19.68 -0.85 21.60
CA GLU A 130 19.81 0.25 22.58
C GLU A 130 20.96 1.20 22.23
N LYS A 131 21.94 0.70 21.48
CA LYS A 131 23.10 1.44 21.02
C LYS A 131 22.90 2.14 19.66
N PHE A 132 21.70 2.10 19.09
CA PHE A 132 21.46 2.69 17.77
C PHE A 132 21.64 4.21 17.80
N ALA A 133 22.61 4.68 17.03
CA ALA A 133 22.88 6.07 16.71
C ALA A 133 22.53 6.33 15.24
N LYS A 134 22.87 7.53 14.75
CA LYS A 134 22.56 7.98 13.40
C LYS A 134 22.99 6.99 12.31
N ALA A 135 24.16 6.36 12.47
CA ALA A 135 24.69 5.38 11.53
C ALA A 135 23.75 4.17 11.40
N GLU A 136 23.26 3.64 12.52
CA GLU A 136 22.35 2.50 12.53
C GLU A 136 20.99 2.85 11.89
N PHE A 137 20.43 4.04 12.17
CA PHE A 137 19.20 4.48 11.48
C PHE A 137 19.43 4.64 9.97
N THR A 138 20.58 5.19 9.56
CA THR A 138 20.92 5.36 8.13
C THR A 138 21.09 4.00 7.45
N SER A 139 21.63 3.02 8.16
CA SER A 139 21.88 1.68 7.63
C SER A 139 20.60 0.89 7.31
N VAL A 140 19.43 1.29 7.83
CA VAL A 140 18.11 0.73 7.47
C VAL A 140 17.86 0.78 5.96
N ILE A 141 18.52 1.70 5.22
CA ILE A 141 18.48 1.71 3.75
C ILE A 141 18.86 0.34 3.17
N GLN A 142 19.79 -0.40 3.78
CA GLN A 142 20.17 -1.75 3.31
C GLN A 142 19.04 -2.77 3.50
N ASP A 143 18.17 -2.59 4.50
CA ASP A 143 16.97 -3.42 4.68
C ASP A 143 15.97 -3.15 3.54
N VAL A 144 15.78 -1.87 3.19
CA VAL A 144 14.91 -1.46 2.08
C VAL A 144 15.44 -1.97 0.73
N GLU A 145 16.75 -1.90 0.50
CA GLU A 145 17.41 -2.46 -0.69
C GLU A 145 17.23 -3.99 -0.78
N ALA A 146 17.30 -4.72 0.34
CA ALA A 146 17.04 -6.16 0.35
C ALA A 146 15.59 -6.48 -0.03
N CYS A 147 14.62 -5.74 0.51
CA CYS A 147 13.21 -5.84 0.11
C CYS A 147 13.02 -5.52 -1.38
N LYS A 148 13.64 -4.46 -1.89
CA LYS A 148 13.59 -4.12 -3.32
C LYS A 148 14.20 -5.22 -4.18
N ALA A 149 15.33 -5.79 -3.78
CA ALA A 149 15.98 -6.89 -4.53
C ALA A 149 15.09 -8.13 -4.59
N PHE A 150 14.37 -8.45 -3.51
CA PHE A 150 13.35 -9.50 -3.52
C PHE A 150 12.23 -9.16 -4.52
N LEU A 151 11.66 -7.96 -4.45
CA LEU A 151 10.59 -7.51 -5.35
C LEU A 151 11.03 -7.41 -6.81
N LYS A 152 12.32 -7.16 -7.08
CA LYS A 152 12.88 -7.20 -8.44
C LYS A 152 12.76 -8.60 -9.05
N ARG A 153 13.06 -9.65 -8.28
CA ARG A 153 12.87 -11.05 -8.76
C ARG A 153 11.41 -11.33 -9.05
N GLN A 154 10.52 -10.93 -8.14
CA GLN A 154 9.07 -11.05 -8.34
C GLN A 154 8.57 -10.25 -9.56
N ASN A 155 9.17 -9.09 -9.84
CA ASN A 155 8.86 -8.31 -11.04
C ASN A 155 9.26 -9.06 -12.30
N ASP A 156 10.48 -9.61 -12.33
CA ASP A 156 11.03 -10.33 -13.48
C ASP A 156 10.24 -11.63 -13.76
N GLU A 157 9.65 -12.23 -12.71
CA GLU A 157 8.68 -13.33 -12.78
C GLU A 157 7.25 -12.89 -13.18
N GLY A 158 7.03 -11.60 -13.43
CA GLY A 158 5.73 -11.05 -13.81
C GLY A 158 4.68 -10.98 -12.70
N GLN A 159 5.09 -11.14 -11.43
CA GLN A 159 4.19 -11.17 -10.27
C GLN A 159 3.86 -9.79 -9.71
N VAL A 160 4.73 -8.81 -9.97
CA VAL A 160 4.55 -7.41 -9.56
C VAL A 160 5.03 -6.46 -10.65
N ASN A 161 4.67 -5.19 -10.52
CA ASN A 161 5.13 -4.10 -11.37
C ASN A 161 6.05 -3.14 -10.61
N LEU A 162 7.36 -3.33 -10.75
CA LEU A 162 8.33 -2.48 -10.08
C LEU A 162 8.30 -1.03 -10.58
N GLU A 163 7.72 -0.74 -11.75
CA GLU A 163 7.44 0.64 -12.18
C GLU A 163 6.41 1.36 -11.33
N LYS A 164 5.71 0.66 -10.43
CA LYS A 164 4.70 1.21 -9.53
C LYS A 164 5.15 1.16 -8.06
N LEU A 165 6.44 0.94 -7.78
CA LEU A 165 6.92 0.72 -6.41
C LEU A 165 6.50 1.83 -5.45
N THR A 166 5.88 1.42 -4.34
CA THR A 166 5.44 2.31 -3.26
C THR A 166 6.17 1.97 -1.97
N VAL A 167 6.54 3.00 -1.21
CA VAL A 167 7.10 2.82 0.14
C VAL A 167 6.20 3.50 1.17
N ILE A 168 5.85 2.76 2.20
CA ILE A 168 5.16 3.28 3.38
C ILE A 168 6.17 3.38 4.51
N GLY A 169 6.30 4.55 5.12
CA GLY A 169 7.16 4.76 6.29
C GLY A 169 6.40 5.44 7.42
N SER A 170 6.79 5.11 8.64
CA SER A 170 6.31 5.74 9.88
C SER A 170 7.43 6.55 10.52
N ASP A 171 7.13 7.73 11.07
CA ASP A 171 8.04 8.51 11.92
C ASP A 171 9.46 8.72 11.35
N VAL A 172 10.49 8.10 11.92
CA VAL A 172 11.87 8.17 11.43
C VAL A 172 12.07 7.35 10.15
N THR A 173 11.30 6.28 9.95
CA THR A 173 11.35 5.51 8.69
C THR A 173 10.68 6.24 7.53
N ALA A 174 9.81 7.22 7.80
CA ALA A 174 9.35 8.15 6.77
C ALA A 174 10.48 9.04 6.24
N ILE A 175 11.42 9.46 7.10
CA ILE A 175 12.66 10.15 6.68
C ILE A 175 13.51 9.23 5.78
N ILE A 176 13.65 7.96 6.19
CA ILE A 176 14.41 6.96 5.43
C ILE A 176 13.75 6.74 4.06
N ALA A 177 12.42 6.60 3.99
CA ALA A 177 11.70 6.42 2.73
C ALA A 177 11.90 7.59 1.76
N LEU A 178 11.84 8.84 2.25
CA LEU A 178 12.11 10.04 1.44
C LEU A 178 13.54 10.06 0.89
N ASN A 179 14.53 9.82 1.75
CA ASN A 179 15.93 9.83 1.36
C ASN A 179 16.26 8.66 0.43
N TRP A 180 15.69 7.48 0.67
CA TRP A 180 15.87 6.32 -0.17
C TRP A 180 15.25 6.51 -1.55
N ALA A 181 14.09 7.14 -1.66
CA ALA A 181 13.50 7.48 -2.94
C ALA A 181 14.45 8.37 -3.78
N ALA A 182 15.15 9.33 -3.17
CA ALA A 182 16.17 10.11 -3.89
C ALA A 182 17.35 9.25 -4.35
N LEU A 183 17.83 8.33 -3.50
CA LEU A 183 18.91 7.40 -3.89
C LEU A 183 18.49 6.45 -5.02
N ASP A 184 17.24 5.99 -5.00
CA ASP A 184 16.65 5.17 -6.04
C ASP A 184 16.59 5.92 -7.37
N TRP A 185 16.15 7.18 -7.36
CA TRP A 185 16.06 8.01 -8.56
C TRP A 185 17.40 8.47 -9.14
N ASN A 186 18.45 8.50 -8.32
CA ASN A 186 19.82 8.75 -8.77
C ASN A 186 20.46 7.56 -9.48
N LYS A 187 19.90 6.35 -9.35
CA LYS A 187 20.37 5.17 -10.10
C LYS A 187 19.76 5.17 -11.51
N PRO A 188 20.42 4.57 -12.51
CA PRO A 188 19.86 4.44 -13.86
C PRO A 188 18.55 3.66 -13.88
N GLY A 189 17.50 4.26 -14.45
CA GLY A 189 16.17 3.63 -14.64
C GLY A 189 15.88 3.14 -16.07
N GLY A 190 16.74 3.50 -17.03
CA GLY A 190 16.61 3.14 -18.45
C GLY A 190 17.91 2.60 -19.03
N GLY A 191 17.83 2.08 -20.26
CA GLY A 191 18.95 1.44 -20.95
C GLY A 191 19.19 -0.01 -20.49
N PHE A 192 20.38 -0.54 -20.78
CA PHE A 192 20.73 -1.94 -20.52
C PHE A 192 20.79 -2.31 -19.02
N ILE A 193 21.01 -1.33 -18.13
CA ILE A 193 21.08 -1.55 -16.68
C ILE A 193 19.98 -0.74 -16.01
N ARG A 194 18.97 -1.43 -15.47
CA ARG A 194 17.79 -0.81 -14.82
C ARG A 194 17.73 -1.19 -13.36
N ASN A 195 18.29 -0.33 -12.51
CA ASN A 195 18.48 -0.58 -11.08
C ASN A 195 17.86 0.52 -10.19
N GLY A 196 17.16 1.48 -10.78
CA GLY A 196 16.66 2.68 -10.12
C GLY A 196 15.41 3.27 -10.76
N GLN A 197 15.02 4.42 -10.22
CA GLN A 197 13.83 5.18 -10.63
C GLN A 197 12.53 4.38 -10.53
N ASP A 198 12.49 3.38 -9.66
CA ASP A 198 11.36 2.48 -9.47
C ASP A 198 10.32 3.09 -8.53
N VAL A 199 10.75 3.82 -7.49
CA VAL A 199 9.84 4.41 -6.50
C VAL A 199 8.96 5.48 -7.15
N LYS A 200 7.64 5.25 -7.20
CA LYS A 200 6.67 6.22 -7.75
C LYS A 200 5.75 6.82 -6.70
N ALA A 201 5.67 6.24 -5.51
CA ALA A 201 4.88 6.80 -4.44
C ALA A 201 5.46 6.58 -3.04
N LEU A 202 5.18 7.54 -2.17
CA LEU A 202 5.50 7.54 -0.75
C LEU A 202 4.23 7.75 0.06
N ILE A 203 4.02 6.93 1.08
CA ILE A 203 2.96 7.11 2.09
C ILE A 203 3.65 7.27 3.44
N LEU A 204 3.50 8.43 4.06
CA LEU A 204 4.27 8.84 5.22
C LEU A 204 3.35 9.05 6.42
N PHE A 205 3.45 8.16 7.40
CA PHE A 205 2.76 8.30 8.68
C PHE A 205 3.58 9.14 9.64
N THR A 206 3.06 10.31 10.01
CA THR A 206 3.72 11.29 10.91
C THR A 206 5.22 11.45 10.62
N PRO A 207 5.62 11.91 9.41
CA PRO A 207 7.02 12.12 9.13
C PRO A 207 7.63 13.16 10.08
N LEU A 208 8.81 12.84 10.61
CA LEU A 208 9.56 13.74 11.49
C LEU A 208 10.43 14.71 10.71
N GLN A 209 10.74 15.86 11.29
CA GLN A 209 11.71 16.81 10.72
C GLN A 209 13.16 16.34 10.92
N SER A 210 13.41 15.68 12.06
CA SER A 210 14.71 15.07 12.35
C SER A 210 14.61 14.01 13.44
N HIS A 211 15.54 13.06 13.46
CA HIS A 211 15.74 12.16 14.59
C HIS A 211 17.22 11.80 14.71
N LYS A 212 17.86 12.06 15.87
CA LYS A 212 19.29 11.78 16.10
C LYS A 212 20.20 12.27 14.94
N GLY A 213 19.90 13.43 14.38
CA GLY A 213 20.65 14.03 13.26
C GLY A 213 20.40 13.44 11.88
N LEU A 214 19.50 12.46 11.73
CA LEU A 214 18.94 12.04 10.46
C LEU A 214 17.81 13.01 10.05
N THR A 215 17.84 13.52 8.82
CA THR A 215 16.88 14.51 8.29
C THR A 215 16.40 14.10 6.90
N PRO A 216 15.23 14.56 6.43
CA PRO A 216 14.71 14.24 5.09
C PRO A 216 15.37 15.04 3.96
N GLN A 217 16.47 15.77 4.24
CA GLN A 217 17.02 16.77 3.33
C GLN A 217 17.46 16.19 1.97
N LEU A 218 17.97 14.96 1.95
CA LEU A 218 18.35 14.30 0.69
C LEU A 218 17.12 14.08 -0.20
N GLY A 219 16.03 13.56 0.37
CA GLY A 219 14.76 13.44 -0.34
C GLY A 219 14.20 14.79 -0.78
N MET A 220 14.13 15.75 0.15
CA MET A 220 13.47 17.04 -0.08
C MET A 220 14.22 17.95 -1.07
N SER A 221 15.52 17.73 -1.28
CA SER A 221 16.32 18.47 -2.27
C SER A 221 16.29 17.86 -3.67
N HIS A 222 16.00 16.55 -3.80
CA HIS A 222 15.99 15.85 -5.07
C HIS A 222 14.83 16.33 -5.98
N PRO A 223 15.09 16.76 -7.24
CA PRO A 223 14.07 17.29 -8.13
C PRO A 223 12.85 16.39 -8.32
N THR A 224 13.05 15.10 -8.60
CA THR A 224 11.93 14.17 -8.77
C THR A 224 11.11 14.00 -7.49
N VAL A 225 11.76 13.81 -6.33
CA VAL A 225 11.05 13.63 -5.06
C VAL A 225 10.23 14.87 -4.71
N LYS A 226 10.79 16.07 -4.91
CA LYS A 226 10.11 17.31 -4.52
C LYS A 226 8.99 17.74 -5.48
N GLN A 227 9.13 17.49 -6.79
CA GLN A 227 8.20 17.99 -7.83
C GLN A 227 7.26 16.93 -8.40
N ASN A 228 7.72 15.69 -8.53
CA ASN A 228 7.06 14.69 -9.39
C ASN A 228 6.59 13.44 -8.65
N MET A 229 7.10 13.18 -7.45
CA MET A 229 6.72 12.04 -6.63
C MET A 229 5.30 12.17 -6.10
N ASN A 230 4.57 11.06 -6.09
CA ASN A 230 3.29 10.99 -5.42
C ASN A 230 3.53 10.81 -3.91
N ILE A 231 3.02 11.72 -3.08
CA ILE A 231 3.27 11.72 -1.64
C ILE A 231 1.94 11.89 -0.88
N LEU A 232 1.62 10.91 -0.04
CA LEU A 232 0.51 10.96 0.90
C LEU A 232 1.05 11.07 2.33
N ILE A 233 0.71 12.13 3.06
CA ILE A 233 1.07 12.30 4.46
C ILE A 233 -0.17 12.11 5.33
N ILE A 234 -0.08 11.26 6.35
CA ILE A 234 -1.15 11.01 7.33
C ILE A 234 -0.57 11.24 8.72
N ALA A 235 -1.20 12.11 9.53
CA ALA A 235 -0.73 12.40 10.88
C ALA A 235 -1.90 12.60 11.86
N GLY A 236 -1.71 12.27 13.13
CA GLY A 236 -2.71 12.51 14.18
C GLY A 236 -2.68 13.97 14.65
N LYS A 237 -3.78 14.71 14.48
CA LYS A 237 -3.84 16.15 14.73
C LYS A 237 -3.94 16.54 16.22
N GLN A 238 -4.25 15.60 17.12
CA GLN A 238 -4.37 15.91 18.55
C GLN A 238 -3.01 16.05 19.24
N ASN A 239 -1.92 15.58 18.62
CA ASN A 239 -0.57 15.94 19.06
C ASN A 239 -0.05 17.10 18.18
N ALA A 240 -0.14 18.32 18.72
CA ALA A 240 0.19 19.53 17.98
C ALA A 240 1.65 19.56 17.48
N GLN A 241 2.60 19.05 18.27
CA GLN A 241 4.01 19.02 17.89
C GLN A 241 4.23 18.16 16.65
N TYR A 242 3.85 16.88 16.72
CA TYR A 242 4.04 15.94 15.61
C TYR A 242 3.25 16.33 14.36
N PHE A 243 2.02 16.82 14.52
CA PHE A 243 1.24 17.31 13.40
C PHE A 243 1.89 18.54 12.75
N SER A 244 2.42 19.47 13.55
CA SER A 244 3.12 20.66 13.01
C SER A 244 4.37 20.27 12.21
N GLU A 245 5.10 19.23 12.63
CA GLU A 245 6.25 18.71 11.89
C GLU A 245 5.86 18.12 10.54
N SER A 246 4.78 17.33 10.50
CA SER A 246 4.23 16.78 9.26
C SER A 246 3.75 17.88 8.32
N LYS A 247 3.06 18.89 8.87
CA LYS A 247 2.59 20.06 8.12
C LYS A 247 3.75 20.90 7.57
N ARG A 248 4.85 21.05 8.31
CA ARG A 248 6.05 21.74 7.81
C ARG A 248 6.65 21.03 6.60
N LEU A 249 6.76 19.70 6.64
CA LEU A 249 7.25 18.92 5.50
C LEU A 249 6.33 19.09 4.28
N HIS A 250 5.02 18.96 4.48
CA HIS A 250 4.03 19.19 3.44
C HIS A 250 4.17 20.59 2.80
N ASN A 251 4.20 21.65 3.62
CA ASN A 251 4.28 23.03 3.15
C ASN A 251 5.57 23.35 2.35
N GLN A 252 6.67 22.63 2.59
CA GLN A 252 7.88 22.81 1.79
C GLN A 252 7.71 22.32 0.34
N LEU A 253 6.77 21.38 0.13
CA LEU A 253 6.47 20.76 -1.16
C LEU A 253 5.35 21.48 -1.90
N THR A 254 4.36 22.08 -1.22
CA THR A 254 3.15 22.65 -1.85
C THR A 254 3.44 23.56 -3.04
N ARG A 255 4.52 24.36 -3.01
CA ARG A 255 4.91 25.22 -4.14
C ARG A 255 5.18 24.51 -5.47
N PHE A 256 5.35 23.18 -5.44
CA PHE A 256 5.60 22.34 -6.62
C PHE A 256 4.39 21.51 -7.04
N HIS A 257 3.29 21.57 -6.28
CA HIS A 257 2.12 20.71 -6.47
C HIS A 257 0.85 21.55 -6.58
N LYS A 258 -0.18 21.00 -7.23
CA LYS A 258 -1.51 21.60 -7.21
C LYS A 258 -2.15 21.41 -5.82
N ASP A 259 -3.15 22.22 -5.53
CA ASP A 259 -3.90 22.10 -4.28
C ASP A 259 -4.61 20.75 -4.17
N GLN A 260 -4.69 20.25 -2.92
CA GLN A 260 -5.30 18.97 -2.59
C GLN A 260 -6.83 18.99 -2.72
N GLU A 261 -7.44 20.17 -2.75
CA GLU A 261 -8.88 20.39 -2.85
C GLU A 261 -9.20 21.09 -4.18
N ASN A 262 -10.30 20.70 -4.79
CA ASN A 262 -10.91 21.40 -5.92
C ASN A 262 -11.66 22.64 -5.41
N SER A 263 -12.08 23.52 -6.34
CA SER A 263 -12.84 24.73 -5.99
C SER A 263 -14.19 24.45 -5.29
N ASP A 264 -14.72 23.23 -5.41
CA ASP A 264 -15.96 22.78 -4.76
C ASP A 264 -15.73 22.12 -3.38
N GLY A 265 -14.48 22.08 -2.89
CA GLY A 265 -14.09 21.44 -1.63
C GLY A 265 -13.93 19.92 -1.69
N SER A 266 -14.12 19.29 -2.85
CA SER A 266 -13.82 17.86 -3.03
C SER A 266 -12.31 17.62 -3.12
N ILE A 267 -11.86 16.41 -2.75
CA ILE A 267 -10.43 16.05 -2.83
C ILE A 267 -10.02 15.88 -4.29
N ASN A 268 -8.96 16.58 -4.70
CA ASN A 268 -8.38 16.57 -6.03
C ASN A 268 -7.48 15.35 -6.28
N TRP A 269 -8.05 14.14 -6.21
CA TRP A 269 -7.30 12.89 -6.35
C TRP A 269 -6.57 12.74 -7.68
N SER A 270 -7.13 13.28 -8.77
CA SER A 270 -6.56 13.16 -10.13
C SER A 270 -5.56 14.25 -10.47
N GLY A 271 -5.74 15.46 -9.94
CA GLY A 271 -4.98 16.64 -10.35
C GLY A 271 -3.76 16.97 -9.49
N THR A 272 -3.70 16.51 -8.24
CA THR A 272 -2.52 16.70 -7.38
C THR A 272 -1.76 15.39 -7.12
N LYS A 273 -0.51 15.53 -6.66
CA LYS A 273 0.38 14.44 -6.25
C LYS A 273 0.74 14.50 -4.76
N LEU A 274 0.41 15.59 -4.06
CA LEU A 274 0.76 15.81 -2.66
C LEU A 274 -0.51 15.94 -1.82
N PHE A 275 -0.59 15.17 -0.74
CA PHE A 275 -1.73 15.18 0.18
C PHE A 275 -1.27 15.23 1.63
N LEU A 276 -2.04 15.91 2.48
CA LEU A 276 -1.89 15.87 3.94
C LEU A 276 -3.24 15.69 4.61
N PHE A 277 -3.40 14.56 5.31
CA PHE A 277 -4.57 14.28 6.13
C PHE A 277 -4.22 14.33 7.63
N GLY A 278 -4.77 15.32 8.32
CA GLY A 278 -4.73 15.43 9.78
C GLY A 278 -5.92 14.72 10.42
N LEU A 279 -5.72 13.49 10.91
CA LEU A 279 -6.79 12.66 11.47
C LEU A 279 -7.05 13.03 12.93
N ASN A 280 -8.31 12.92 13.38
CA ASN A 280 -8.71 13.27 14.75
C ASN A 280 -8.29 12.21 15.78
N THR A 281 -6.99 12.07 16.02
CA THR A 281 -6.40 11.14 16.99
C THR A 281 -5.10 11.69 17.55
N GLY A 282 -4.76 11.26 18.77
CA GLY A 282 -3.43 11.47 19.38
C GLY A 282 -2.38 10.46 18.90
N ALA A 283 -2.82 9.34 18.31
CA ALA A 283 -1.91 8.33 17.77
C ALA A 283 -1.03 8.90 16.66
N GLN A 284 0.21 8.43 16.59
CA GLN A 284 1.21 8.87 15.62
C GLN A 284 1.83 7.68 14.90
N GLY A 285 2.45 7.94 13.76
CA GLY A 285 3.14 6.93 12.98
C GLY A 285 2.18 5.79 12.58
N SER A 286 2.70 4.57 12.53
CA SER A 286 1.92 3.36 12.24
C SER A 286 0.87 3.06 13.31
N GLY A 287 0.97 3.65 14.50
CA GLY A 287 -0.05 3.53 15.56
C GLY A 287 -1.41 4.09 15.14
N ILE A 288 -1.46 5.00 14.15
CA ILE A 288 -2.70 5.52 13.56
C ILE A 288 -3.57 4.37 13.00
N LEU A 289 -2.97 3.30 12.49
CA LEU A 289 -3.68 2.15 11.93
C LEU A 289 -4.43 1.31 12.98
N ASN A 290 -4.08 1.47 14.27
CA ASN A 290 -4.70 0.73 15.37
C ASN A 290 -5.87 1.49 16.02
N VAL A 291 -6.17 2.71 15.56
CA VAL A 291 -7.26 3.51 16.09
C VAL A 291 -8.57 3.05 15.46
N ASN A 292 -9.45 2.49 16.29
CA ASN A 292 -10.78 2.06 15.85
C ASN A 292 -11.64 3.27 15.44
N ASN A 293 -12.48 3.09 14.43
CA ASN A 293 -13.48 4.08 13.98
C ASN A 293 -12.91 5.45 13.60
N LEU A 294 -11.61 5.53 13.27
CA LEU A 294 -10.99 6.79 12.85
C LEU A 294 -11.53 7.24 11.48
N GLN A 295 -11.99 8.48 11.39
CA GLN A 295 -12.51 9.04 10.14
C GLN A 295 -11.69 10.27 9.68
N PRO A 296 -11.39 10.39 8.37
CA PRO A 296 -11.49 9.32 7.37
C PRO A 296 -10.61 8.11 7.70
N GLN A 297 -11.03 6.91 7.28
CA GLN A 297 -10.27 5.68 7.52
C GLN A 297 -8.90 5.75 6.82
N PRO A 298 -7.77 5.50 7.51
CA PRO A 298 -6.44 5.52 6.88
C PRO A 298 -6.31 4.58 5.68
N SER A 299 -6.91 3.39 5.75
CA SER A 299 -6.92 2.42 4.64
C SER A 299 -7.65 2.95 3.41
N ALA A 300 -8.76 3.67 3.60
CA ALA A 300 -9.51 4.29 2.50
C ALA A 300 -8.71 5.42 1.83
N LEU A 301 -7.96 6.20 2.60
CA LEU A 301 -7.06 7.21 2.04
C LEU A 301 -5.94 6.58 1.21
N ILE A 302 -5.33 5.51 1.71
CA ILE A 302 -4.30 4.75 0.99
C ILE A 302 -4.87 4.15 -0.29
N TYR A 303 -6.05 3.53 -0.22
CA TYR A 303 -6.75 2.97 -1.37
C TYR A 303 -6.94 4.02 -2.47
N ASN A 304 -7.57 5.15 -2.13
CA ASN A 304 -7.87 6.22 -3.09
C ASN A 304 -6.58 6.80 -3.69
N PHE A 305 -5.54 6.95 -2.88
CA PHE A 305 -4.25 7.44 -3.34
C PHE A 305 -3.60 6.48 -4.34
N LEU A 306 -3.48 5.19 -4.01
CA LEU A 306 -2.87 4.19 -4.90
C LEU A 306 -3.63 4.06 -6.22
N VAL A 307 -4.97 4.02 -6.16
CA VAL A 307 -5.82 3.90 -7.34
C VAL A 307 -5.63 5.09 -8.28
N ASN A 308 -5.72 6.31 -7.75
CA ASN A 308 -5.69 7.51 -8.59
C ASN A 308 -4.27 7.93 -9.00
N ARG A 309 -3.24 7.52 -8.27
CA ARG A 309 -1.85 7.91 -8.58
C ARG A 309 -1.04 6.89 -9.35
N LEU A 310 -1.35 5.59 -9.20
CA LEU A 310 -0.53 4.52 -9.77
C LEU A 310 -1.35 3.53 -10.59
N GLU A 311 -2.50 3.08 -10.08
CA GLU A 311 -3.27 2.04 -10.77
C GLU A 311 -3.81 2.51 -12.11
N LYS A 312 -4.41 3.70 -12.13
CA LYS A 312 -4.94 4.34 -13.35
C LYS A 312 -3.86 4.98 -14.24
N ASP A 313 -2.59 5.00 -13.82
CA ASP A 313 -1.53 5.63 -14.59
C ASP A 313 -0.99 4.64 -15.65
N GLU A 314 -1.52 4.77 -16.87
CA GLU A 314 -1.15 3.93 -18.02
C GLU A 314 0.30 4.12 -18.50
N THR A 315 1.01 5.16 -18.01
CA THR A 315 2.42 5.37 -18.32
C THR A 315 3.33 4.44 -17.53
N LEU A 316 2.86 3.89 -16.40
CA LEU A 316 3.61 2.99 -15.51
C LEU A 316 3.53 1.52 -15.97
N LYS A 317 3.96 1.27 -17.21
CA LYS A 317 3.90 -0.06 -17.82
C LYS A 317 4.94 -1.01 -17.25
N TRP A 318 4.53 -2.24 -16.95
CA TRP A 318 5.46 -3.28 -16.51
C TRP A 318 6.62 -3.44 -17.49
N SER A 319 7.79 -3.68 -16.94
CA SER A 319 8.97 -3.98 -17.75
C SER A 319 9.97 -4.83 -16.96
N SER A 320 10.64 -5.73 -17.66
CA SER A 320 11.68 -6.56 -17.04
C SER A 320 12.84 -5.70 -16.52
N ARG A 321 13.47 -6.19 -15.45
CA ARG A 321 14.74 -5.70 -14.91
C ARG A 321 15.87 -6.70 -15.15
N ASP A 322 15.58 -7.84 -15.77
CA ASP A 322 16.59 -8.76 -16.28
C ASP A 322 17.06 -8.28 -17.66
N PRO A 323 18.34 -7.90 -17.84
CA PRO A 323 18.86 -7.49 -19.14
C PRO A 323 18.82 -8.60 -20.20
N ASN A 324 18.62 -9.86 -19.80
CA ASN A 324 18.55 -11.02 -20.69
C ASN A 324 17.11 -11.49 -20.99
N ALA A 325 16.10 -10.84 -20.41
CA ALA A 325 14.71 -11.15 -20.70
C ALA A 325 14.34 -10.60 -22.09
N LEU A 326 14.21 -11.51 -23.06
CA LEU A 326 13.67 -11.23 -24.41
C LEU A 326 12.17 -10.91 -24.35
#